data_AF-A0A059EYN9-F1
#
_entry.id   AF-A0A059EYN9-F1
#
_cell.length_a   1.000
_cell.length_b   1.000
_cell.length_c   1.000
_cell.angle_alpha   90.00
_cell.angle_beta   90.00
_cell.angle_gamma   90.00
#
_symmetry.space_group_name_H-M   'P 1'
#
loop_
_entity.id
_entity.type
_entity.pdbx_description
1 polymer ?
#
loop_
_entity_poly.entity_id
_entity_poly.type
_entity_poly.pdbx_seq_one_letter_code
_entity_poly.pdbx_strand_id
1 'polypeptide(L)'
;MPHKYFYDDSGLPTSYLLLSILFPIAVILTYTHIRRKKVISCKCSNCLKHKNIKQSRWSLIFLALLWTLISFLVKNVLTIKHESKAYNPYEVLGLEVECTKSQVKSAFRKLALKNDPHKFKDDEKVKAEKKLSCNIAF
;
A
#
# COMPACT_ATOMS: atom_id res chain seq x y z
N MET A 1 22.78 -9.34 7.05
CA MET A 1 21.66 -9.87 7.86
C MET A 1 20.43 -9.87 6.97
N PRO A 2 19.68 -10.98 6.84
CA PRO A 2 18.48 -11.01 6.00
C PRO A 2 17.36 -10.17 6.65
N HIS A 3 16.86 -9.16 5.93
CA HIS A 3 15.72 -8.36 6.38
C HIS A 3 14.46 -9.23 6.37
N LYS A 4 13.82 -9.39 7.53
CA LYS A 4 12.57 -10.13 7.66
C LYS A 4 11.41 -9.14 7.52
N TYR A 5 10.78 -9.12 6.36
CA TYR A 5 9.60 -8.27 6.10
C TYR A 5 8.43 -8.76 6.95
N PHE A 6 7.82 -7.84 7.71
CA PHE A 6 6.57 -8.09 8.42
C PHE A 6 5.44 -7.57 7.53
N TYR A 7 4.76 -8.49 6.84
CA TYR A 7 3.54 -8.17 6.13
C TYR A 7 2.41 -8.11 7.15
N ASP A 8 1.49 -7.16 6.96
CA ASP A 8 0.31 -7.11 7.78
C ASP A 8 -0.68 -8.19 7.31
N ASP A 9 -1.27 -8.92 8.25
CA ASP A 9 -2.21 -10.00 7.92
C ASP A 9 -3.58 -9.46 7.45
N SER A 10 -3.76 -8.14 7.46
CA SER A 10 -5.03 -7.48 7.13
C SER A 10 -5.30 -7.39 5.62
N GLY A 11 -4.26 -7.52 4.78
CA GLY A 11 -4.39 -7.43 3.32
C GLY A 11 -4.75 -6.03 2.79
N LEU A 12 -4.78 -5.02 3.67
CA LEU A 12 -5.05 -3.62 3.32
C LEU A 12 -4.00 -3.03 2.37
N PRO A 13 -2.68 -3.09 2.66
CA PRO A 13 -1.65 -2.51 1.81
C PRO A 13 -1.64 -3.14 0.42
N THR A 14 -1.85 -4.45 0.34
CA THR A 14 -1.99 -5.17 -0.93
C THR A 14 -3.20 -4.65 -1.72
N SER A 15 -4.34 -4.41 -1.05
CA SER A 15 -5.54 -3.84 -1.69
C SER A 15 -5.28 -2.43 -2.24
N TYR A 16 -4.58 -1.57 -1.49
CA TYR A 16 -4.18 -0.24 -1.94
C TYR A 16 -3.20 -0.28 -3.11
N LEU A 17 -2.21 -1.18 -3.06
CA LEU A 17 -1.24 -1.35 -4.14
C LEU A 17 -1.91 -1.83 -5.43
N LEU A 18 -2.82 -2.80 -5.32
CA LEU A 18 -3.60 -3.24 -6.48
C LEU A 18 -4.49 -2.12 -7.02
N LEU A 19 -5.16 -1.37 -6.15
CA LEU A 19 -6.01 -0.27 -6.54
C LEU A 19 -5.23 0.83 -7.28
N SER A 20 -4.04 1.20 -6.79
CA SER A 20 -3.22 2.26 -7.39
C SER A 20 -2.70 1.92 -8.78
N ILE A 21 -2.48 0.63 -9.07
CA ILE A 21 -2.07 0.15 -10.40
C ILE A 21 -3.28 -0.05 -11.32
N LEU A 22 -4.37 -0.66 -10.82
CA LEU A 22 -5.55 -0.99 -11.63
C LEU A 22 -6.36 0.24 -12.04
N PHE A 23 -6.46 1.25 -11.18
CA PHE A 23 -7.23 2.46 -11.44
C PHE A 23 -6.74 3.25 -12.68
N PRO A 24 -5.46 3.64 -12.82
CA PRO A 24 -4.99 4.37 -14.00
C PRO A 24 -5.11 3.55 -15.28
N ILE A 25 -4.90 2.23 -15.21
CA ILE A 25 -5.08 1.32 -16.37
C ILE A 25 -6.55 1.34 -16.82
N ALA A 26 -7.49 1.19 -15.88
CA ALA A 26 -8.93 1.24 -16.19
C ALA A 26 -9.34 2.59 -16.80
N VAL A 27 -8.78 3.70 -16.30
CA VAL A 27 -9.03 5.05 -16.82
C VAL A 27 -8.48 5.23 -18.25
N ILE A 28 -7.28 4.75 -18.55
CA ILE A 28 -6.73 4.84 -19.92
C ILE A 28 -7.56 3.99 -20.91
N LEU A 29 -7.94 2.77 -20.51
CA LEU A 29 -8.73 1.88 -21.35
C LEU A 29 -10.15 2.45 -21.58
N THR A 30 -10.82 2.97 -20.56
CA THR A 30 -12.11 3.67 -20.72
C THR A 30 -11.97 4.88 -21.63
N TYR A 31 -10.93 5.70 -21.44
CA TYR A 31 -10.71 6.89 -22.25
C TYR A 31 -10.50 6.57 -23.73
N THR A 32 -9.70 5.56 -24.05
CA THR A 32 -9.50 5.12 -25.44
C THR A 32 -10.78 4.55 -26.06
N HIS A 33 -11.64 3.94 -25.25
CA HIS A 33 -12.93 3.38 -25.70
C HIS A 33 -14.01 4.46 -25.92
N ILE A 34 -14.02 5.50 -25.09
CA ILE A 34 -14.96 6.64 -25.18
C ILE A 34 -14.54 7.60 -26.30
N ARG A 35 -13.24 7.78 -26.53
CA ARG A 35 -12.76 8.60 -27.64
C ARG A 35 -13.15 7.98 -28.98
N ARG A 36 -14.18 8.54 -29.60
CA ARG A 36 -14.49 8.28 -31.01
C ARG A 36 -13.26 8.65 -31.85
N LYS A 37 -12.80 7.72 -32.69
CA LYS A 37 -11.78 8.04 -33.69
C LYS A 37 -12.35 9.13 -34.59
N LYS A 38 -11.62 10.24 -34.78
CA LYS A 38 -12.00 11.26 -35.76
C LYS A 38 -12.08 10.58 -37.12
N VAL A 39 -13.28 10.54 -37.69
CA VAL A 39 -13.49 9.97 -39.01
C VAL A 39 -13.04 11.03 -40.02
N ILE A 40 -11.85 10.85 -40.57
CA ILE A 40 -11.38 11.68 -41.69
C ILE A 40 -12.17 11.24 -42.93
N SER A 41 -12.90 12.19 -43.53
CA SER A 41 -13.68 11.96 -44.75
C SER A 41 -12.72 11.90 -45.95
N CYS A 42 -12.11 10.74 -46.17
CA CYS A 42 -11.31 10.48 -47.37
C CYS A 42 -11.99 9.38 -48.20
N LYS A 43 -12.10 9.60 -49.52
CA LYS A 43 -12.77 8.72 -50.49
C LYS A 43 -11.79 7.84 -51.29
N CYS A 44 -10.54 7.68 -50.82
CA CYS A 44 -9.53 6.89 -51.51
C CYS A 44 -9.74 5.37 -51.32
N SER A 45 -9.34 4.55 -52.29
CA SER A 45 -9.47 3.07 -52.22
C SER A 45 -8.67 2.44 -51.06
N ASN A 46 -7.53 3.02 -50.69
CA ASN A 46 -6.74 2.62 -49.51
C ASN A 46 -7.42 2.98 -48.18
N CYS A 47 -8.27 4.01 -48.15
CA CYS A 47 -8.92 4.55 -46.96
C CYS A 47 -10.13 3.71 -46.54
N LEU A 48 -10.82 3.11 -47.50
CA LEU A 48 -11.98 2.24 -47.27
C LEU A 48 -11.60 0.89 -46.64
N LYS A 49 -10.38 0.39 -46.90
CA LYS A 49 -9.88 -0.89 -46.37
C LYS A 49 -9.74 -0.89 -44.84
N HIS A 50 -9.50 0.26 -44.21
CA HIS A 50 -9.34 0.39 -42.75
C HIS A 50 -10.64 0.70 -41.98
N LYS A 51 -11.79 0.79 -42.66
CA LYS A 51 -13.03 1.32 -42.07
C LYS A 51 -13.71 0.37 -41.04
N ASN A 52 -13.32 -0.90 -40.96
CA ASN A 52 -13.99 -1.90 -40.11
C ASN A 52 -13.17 -2.32 -38.88
N ILE A 53 -12.84 -1.38 -38.00
CA ILE A 53 -12.45 -1.74 -36.63
C ILE A 53 -13.75 -1.95 -35.84
N LYS A 54 -14.35 -3.15 -35.97
CA LYS A 54 -15.48 -3.56 -35.14
C LYS A 54 -14.97 -3.64 -33.70
N GLN A 55 -15.53 -2.79 -32.84
CA GLN A 55 -15.22 -2.78 -31.41
C GLN A 55 -15.55 -4.16 -30.83
N SER A 56 -14.52 -4.86 -30.33
CA SER A 56 -14.68 -6.24 -29.87
C SER A 56 -15.57 -6.28 -28.64
N ARG A 57 -16.63 -7.10 -28.67
CA ARG A 57 -17.53 -7.32 -27.51
C ARG A 57 -16.76 -7.78 -26.28
N TRP A 58 -15.66 -8.52 -26.46
CA TRP A 58 -14.78 -8.95 -25.37
C TRP A 58 -14.12 -7.77 -24.66
N SER A 59 -13.70 -6.73 -25.39
CA SER A 59 -13.06 -5.56 -24.80
C SER A 59 -13.98 -4.82 -23.82
N LEU A 60 -15.28 -4.78 -24.12
CA LEU A 60 -16.29 -4.20 -23.23
C LEU A 60 -16.51 -5.05 -21.98
N ILE A 61 -16.54 -6.38 -22.13
CA ILE A 61 -16.68 -7.31 -21.01
C ILE A 61 -15.49 -7.21 -20.07
N PHE A 62 -14.26 -7.22 -20.61
CA PHE A 62 -13.04 -7.05 -19.81
C PHE A 62 -13.02 -5.70 -19.07
N LEU A 63 -13.45 -4.62 -19.75
CA LEU A 63 -13.54 -3.31 -19.13
C LEU A 63 -14.55 -3.29 -17.98
N ALA A 64 -15.72 -3.90 -18.17
CA ALA A 64 -16.73 -4.01 -17.12
C ALA A 64 -16.20 -4.82 -15.92
N LEU A 65 -15.54 -5.96 -16.17
CA LEU A 65 -14.96 -6.83 -15.13
C LEU A 65 -13.84 -6.11 -14.35
N LEU A 66 -13.03 -5.28 -15.03
CA LEU A 66 -12.02 -4.46 -14.39
C LEU A 66 -12.64 -3.42 -13.44
N TRP A 67 -13.73 -2.77 -13.86
CA TRP A 67 -14.45 -1.81 -13.00
C TRP A 67 -15.20 -2.46 -11.84
N THR A 68 -15.75 -3.67 -12.02
CA THR A 68 -16.36 -4.41 -10.92
C THR A 68 -15.31 -4.82 -9.88
N LEU A 69 -14.11 -5.25 -10.30
CA LEU A 69 -13.00 -5.58 -9.42
C LEU A 69 -12.52 -4.35 -8.62
N ILE A 70 -12.34 -3.20 -9.28
CA ILE A 70 -12.01 -1.93 -8.61
C ILE A 70 -13.07 -1.57 -7.57
N SER A 71 -14.35 -1.69 -7.93
CA SER A 71 -15.46 -1.40 -7.01
C SER A 71 -15.47 -2.31 -5.79
N PHE A 72 -15.13 -3.60 -5.97
CA PHE A 72 -14.97 -4.55 -4.87
C PHE A 72 -13.79 -4.18 -3.96
N LEU A 73 -12.63 -3.86 -4.53
CA LEU A 73 -11.44 -3.43 -3.76
C LEU A 73 -11.73 -2.18 -2.94
N VAL A 74 -12.41 -1.18 -3.52
CA VAL A 74 -12.80 0.04 -2.80
C VAL A 74 -13.71 -0.30 -1.61
N LYS A 75 -14.71 -1.18 -1.79
CA LYS A 75 -15.56 -1.62 -0.67
C LYS A 75 -14.76 -2.34 0.41
N ASN A 76 -13.82 -3.20 0.02
CA ASN A 76 -12.95 -3.90 0.97
C ASN A 76 -12.15 -2.89 1.81
N VAL A 77 -11.51 -1.92 1.16
CA VAL A 77 -10.74 -0.86 1.81
C VAL A 77 -11.60 -0.03 2.78
N LEU A 78 -12.83 0.31 2.40
CA LEU A 78 -13.74 1.09 3.25
C LEU A 78 -14.31 0.29 4.44
N THR A 79 -14.39 -1.04 4.32
CA THR A 79 -15.00 -1.90 5.35
C THR A 79 -14.00 -2.29 6.43
N ILE A 80 -12.71 -2.40 6.07
CA ILE A 80 -11.67 -2.75 7.04
C ILE A 80 -11.46 -1.55 7.97
N LYS A 81 -11.86 -1.71 9.23
CA LYS A 81 -11.61 -0.74 10.29
C LYS A 81 -10.12 -0.69 10.54
N HIS A 82 -9.48 0.41 10.13
CA HIS A 82 -8.10 0.66 10.50
C HIS A 82 -8.06 0.97 11.99
N GLU A 83 -7.69 -0.01 12.84
CA GLU A 83 -7.28 0.27 14.21
C GLU A 83 -5.91 0.97 14.16
N SER A 84 -5.88 2.22 13.67
CA SER A 84 -4.74 3.09 13.91
C SER A 84 -4.79 3.50 15.37
N LYS A 85 -4.31 2.64 16.27
CA LYS A 85 -3.89 3.14 17.58
C LYS A 85 -2.87 4.24 17.28
N ALA A 86 -3.22 5.49 17.58
CA ALA A 86 -2.30 6.60 17.44
C ALA A 86 -1.06 6.27 18.28
N TYR A 87 0.03 5.90 17.62
CA TYR A 87 1.24 5.49 18.29
C TYR A 87 1.81 6.69 19.03
N ASN A 88 1.89 6.60 20.35
CA ASN A 88 2.46 7.63 21.19
C ASN A 88 3.89 7.22 21.59
N PRO A 89 4.94 7.87 21.04
CA PRO A 89 6.33 7.51 21.37
C PRO A 89 6.65 7.70 22.86
N TYR A 90 5.95 8.62 23.55
CA TYR A 90 6.12 8.83 24.99
C TYR A 90 5.56 7.69 25.82
N GLU A 91 4.47 7.03 25.38
CA GLU A 91 3.93 5.84 26.06
C GLU A 91 4.92 4.67 26.03
N VAL A 92 5.65 4.49 24.93
CA VAL A 92 6.69 3.45 24.80
C VAL A 92 7.86 3.71 25.75
N LEU A 93 8.17 4.99 26.01
CA LEU A 93 9.16 5.43 26.98
C LEU A 93 8.64 5.45 28.43
N GLY A 94 7.32 5.28 28.64
CA GLY A 94 6.67 5.43 29.95
C GLY A 94 6.71 6.86 30.49
N LEU A 95 6.68 7.85 29.59
CA LEU A 95 6.78 9.28 29.88
C LEU A 95 5.49 10.00 29.51
N GLU A 96 5.20 11.12 30.18
CA GLU A 96 4.11 12.03 29.80
C GLU A 96 4.49 12.85 28.55
N VAL A 97 3.51 13.37 27.83
CA VAL A 97 3.75 14.13 26.58
C VAL A 97 4.51 15.45 26.84
N GLU A 98 4.43 16.01 28.06
CA GLU A 98 5.07 17.27 28.45
C GLU A 98 6.51 17.13 29.01
N CYS A 99 7.17 15.98 28.79
CA CYS A 99 8.50 15.73 29.34
C CYS A 99 9.63 16.57 28.69
N THR A 100 10.63 16.94 29.49
CA THR A 100 11.82 17.66 28.99
C THR A 100 12.72 16.76 28.13
N LYS A 101 13.42 17.33 27.14
CA LYS A 101 14.38 16.61 26.27
C LYS A 101 15.42 15.76 27.03
N SER A 102 15.83 16.22 28.22
CA SER A 102 16.75 15.48 29.10
C SER A 102 16.14 14.18 29.63
N GLN A 103 14.85 14.19 29.99
CA GLN A 103 14.12 13.03 30.48
C GLN A 103 13.93 11.98 29.38
N VAL A 104 13.54 12.41 28.17
CA VAL A 104 13.43 11.53 26.98
C VAL A 104 14.76 10.82 26.72
N LYS A 105 15.87 11.57 26.67
CA LYS A 105 17.21 11.01 26.44
C LYS A 105 17.61 10.02 27.54
N SER A 106 17.25 10.29 28.79
CA SER A 106 17.54 9.40 29.91
C SER A 106 16.73 8.10 29.86
N ALA A 107 15.43 8.18 29.55
CA ALA A 107 14.53 7.04 29.45
C ALA A 107 14.91 6.15 28.26
N PHE A 108 15.25 6.76 27.13
CA PHE A 108 15.77 6.04 25.97
C PHE A 108 17.06 5.29 26.28
N ARG A 109 18.05 5.95 26.92
CA ARG A 109 19.29 5.28 27.35
C ARG A 109 19.01 4.11 28.28
N LYS A 110 18.11 4.27 29.25
CA LYS A 110 17.74 3.18 30.18
C LYS A 110 17.10 2.00 29.44
N LEU A 111 16.21 2.25 28.47
CA LEU A 111 15.59 1.22 27.64
C LEU A 111 16.62 0.50 26.76
N ALA A 112 17.53 1.24 26.13
CA ALA A 112 18.59 0.70 25.30
C ALA A 112 19.54 -0.21 26.11
N LEU A 113 19.96 0.21 27.32
CA LEU A 113 20.79 -0.62 28.19
C LEU A 113 20.06 -1.86 28.73
N LYS A 114 18.74 -1.77 28.93
CA LYS A 114 17.93 -2.90 29.43
C LYS A 114 17.74 -3.98 28.36
N ASN A 115 17.59 -3.57 27.11
CA ASN A 115 17.44 -4.46 25.95
C ASN A 115 18.75 -4.61 25.17
N ASP A 116 19.91 -4.40 25.81
CA ASP A 116 21.22 -4.58 25.19
C ASP A 116 21.40 -6.06 24.79
N PRO A 117 21.51 -6.37 23.48
CA PRO A 117 21.58 -7.74 23.00
C PRO A 117 22.85 -8.48 23.44
N HIS A 118 23.88 -7.76 23.89
CA HIS A 118 25.11 -8.38 24.41
C HIS A 118 24.95 -8.95 25.84
N LYS A 119 23.88 -8.62 26.55
CA LYS A 119 23.64 -9.10 27.94
C LYS A 119 22.91 -10.44 28.06
N PHE A 120 22.34 -10.96 26.98
CA PHE A 120 21.47 -12.14 27.01
C PHE A 120 22.14 -13.37 26.38
N LYS A 121 21.71 -14.60 26.71
CA LYS A 121 22.16 -15.83 26.02
C LYS A 121 21.34 -16.03 24.73
N ASP A 122 21.85 -16.80 23.76
CA ASP A 122 21.47 -16.70 22.34
C ASP A 122 19.95 -16.69 22.05
N ASP A 123 19.13 -17.47 22.77
CA ASP A 123 17.67 -17.49 22.58
C ASP A 123 16.94 -16.23 23.10
N GLU A 124 17.53 -15.56 24.09
CA GLU A 124 17.05 -14.32 24.69
C GLU A 124 17.57 -13.07 23.96
N LYS A 125 18.75 -13.17 23.31
CA LYS A 125 19.29 -12.08 22.46
C LYS A 125 18.32 -11.73 21.35
N VAL A 126 17.81 -12.72 20.62
CA VAL A 126 16.86 -12.51 19.52
C VAL A 126 15.57 -11.83 20.01
N LYS A 127 15.13 -12.14 21.23
CA LYS A 127 13.95 -11.49 21.85
C LYS A 127 14.24 -10.06 22.28
N ALA A 128 15.43 -9.78 22.82
CA ALA A 128 15.86 -8.44 23.20
C ALA A 128 16.08 -7.54 21.98
N GLU A 129 16.72 -8.04 20.92
CA GLU A 129 16.87 -7.36 19.63
C GLU A 129 15.51 -7.07 19.00
N LYS A 130 14.59 -8.03 19.04
CA LYS A 130 13.23 -7.84 18.52
C LYS A 130 12.43 -6.82 19.33
N LYS A 131 12.59 -6.78 20.66
CA LYS A 131 11.97 -5.74 21.52
C LYS A 131 12.58 -4.36 21.27
N LEU A 132 13.90 -4.28 21.10
CA LEU A 132 14.60 -3.04 20.82
C LEU A 132 14.23 -2.51 19.43
N SER A 133 14.22 -3.38 18.41
CA SER A 133 13.86 -2.97 17.05
C SER A 133 12.38 -2.63 16.92
N CYS A 134 11.46 -3.37 17.55
CA CYS A 134 10.03 -3.04 17.50
C CYS A 134 9.72 -1.71 18.22
N ASN A 135 10.48 -1.36 19.27
CA ASN A 135 10.33 -0.09 19.98
C ASN A 135 11.00 1.11 19.29
N ILE A 136 11.96 0.88 18.38
CA ILE A 136 12.76 1.94 17.73
C ILE A 136 12.42 2.09 16.23
N ALA A 137 12.00 1.03 15.57
CA ALA A 137 11.67 1.03 14.14
C ALA A 137 10.24 1.50 13.92
N PHE A 138 9.93 2.75 14.28
CA PHE A 138 8.85 3.56 13.73
C PHE A 138 9.16 5.04 13.94
#